data_AF-A0A7S2MZH2-F1
#
_entry.id   AF-A0A7S2MZH2-F1
#
_cell.length_a   1.000
_cell.length_b   1.000
_cell.length_c   1.000
_cell.angle_alpha   90.00
_cell.angle_beta   90.00
_cell.angle_gamma   90.00
#
_symmetry.space_group_name_H-M   'P 1'
#
loop_
_entity.id
_entity.type
_entity.pdbx_description
1 polymer ?
#
loop_
_entity_poly.entity_id
_entity_poly.type
_entity_poly.pdbx_seq_one_letter_code
_entity_poly.pdbx_strand_id
1 'polypeptide(L)'
;FLPINDSDGKPGTLEFCTEAYNYNTHSDDDPRNAILLCTTQGIAFQQDGAGAKKLFHHTVDKRGDIHRHWLEAERSQHKVGGAQQESKEEAMSAAARGKATASVIGIEAMGTRFNVLMTIQIPLEQKPKPIRLPPLSSWCYGVSGHVNSVNAFGTYSYRGGGGGRGGRGGGRGG
;
A
#
# COMPACT_ATOMS: atom_id res chain seq x y z
N PHE A 1 -25.67 -11.15 1.19
CA PHE A 1 -25.13 -10.80 -0.15
C PHE A 1 -25.90 -9.60 -0.68
N LEU A 2 -25.28 -8.76 -1.52
CA LEU A 2 -25.83 -7.45 -1.94
C LEU A 2 -27.30 -7.57 -2.40
N PRO A 3 -28.20 -6.65 -2.00
CA PRO A 3 -29.63 -6.75 -2.28
C PRO A 3 -29.95 -6.35 -3.73
N ILE A 4 -29.56 -7.20 -4.69
CA ILE A 4 -29.74 -6.98 -6.12
C ILE A 4 -30.95 -7.80 -6.59
N ASN A 5 -32.05 -7.11 -6.91
CA ASN A 5 -33.25 -7.73 -7.47
C ASN A 5 -33.22 -7.65 -8.99
N ASP A 6 -33.75 -8.67 -9.65
CA ASP A 6 -33.94 -8.62 -11.11
C ASP A 6 -35.04 -7.61 -11.46
N SER A 7 -34.89 -6.96 -12.59
CA SER A 7 -35.91 -6.06 -13.16
C SER A 7 -36.19 -6.46 -14.60
N ASP A 8 -37.46 -6.66 -14.94
CA ASP A 8 -37.95 -6.82 -16.32
C ASP A 8 -37.12 -7.78 -17.21
N GLY A 9 -36.80 -8.97 -16.69
CA GLY A 9 -36.07 -10.00 -17.43
C GLY A 9 -34.58 -9.71 -17.64
N LYS A 10 -34.02 -8.69 -16.99
CA LYS A 10 -32.60 -8.37 -16.98
C LYS A 10 -31.99 -8.63 -15.60
N PRO A 11 -30.72 -9.07 -15.53
CA PRO A 11 -30.02 -9.15 -14.26
C PRO A 11 -29.97 -7.77 -13.60
N GLY A 12 -30.30 -7.70 -12.30
CA GLY A 12 -30.13 -6.47 -11.55
C GLY A 12 -28.66 -6.06 -11.45
N THR A 13 -28.43 -4.75 -11.34
CA THR A 13 -27.09 -4.17 -11.21
C THR A 13 -26.98 -3.25 -9.99
N LEU A 14 -25.78 -3.13 -9.43
CA LEU A 14 -25.45 -2.20 -8.35
C LEU A 14 -24.05 -1.63 -8.57
N GLU A 15 -23.91 -0.31 -8.45
CA GLU A 15 -22.60 0.34 -8.49
C GLU A 15 -21.96 0.39 -7.09
N PHE A 16 -20.65 0.15 -7.03
CA PHE A 16 -19.87 0.20 -5.80
C PHE A 16 -18.43 0.63 -6.07
N CYS A 17 -17.71 0.97 -5.01
CA CYS A 17 -16.28 1.26 -5.06
C CYS A 17 -15.61 0.57 -3.89
N THR A 18 -14.43 0.01 -4.12
CA THR A 18 -13.57 -0.48 -3.04
C THR A 18 -12.83 0.69 -2.41
N GLU A 19 -12.73 0.70 -1.09
CA GLU A 19 -11.86 1.62 -0.35
C GLU A 19 -10.65 0.87 0.20
N ALA A 20 -9.46 1.45 0.04
CA ALA A 20 -8.24 1.02 0.69
C ALA A 20 -7.90 1.98 1.82
N TYR A 21 -7.59 1.42 3.00
CA TYR A 21 -7.15 2.18 4.16
C TYR A 21 -5.63 2.08 4.27
N ASN A 22 -4.96 3.23 4.29
CA ASN A 22 -3.51 3.31 4.39
C ASN A 22 -3.08 4.19 5.56
N TYR A 23 -2.37 3.57 6.49
CA TYR A 23 -1.81 4.20 7.69
C TYR A 23 -0.31 4.48 7.58
N ASN A 24 0.33 4.02 6.49
CA ASN A 24 1.78 4.08 6.31
C ASN A 24 2.22 5.29 5.47
N THR A 25 1.29 5.93 4.76
CA THR A 25 1.54 7.19 4.06
C THR A 25 1.25 8.36 4.98
N HIS A 26 2.26 9.20 5.23
CA HIS A 26 2.14 10.39 6.07
C HIS A 26 1.89 11.68 5.29
N SER A 27 2.06 11.66 3.96
CA SER A 27 1.77 12.76 3.05
C SER A 27 1.40 12.21 1.67
N ASP A 28 0.37 12.78 1.04
CA ASP A 28 -0.05 12.40 -0.32
C ASP A 28 0.99 12.82 -1.39
N ASP A 29 1.87 13.79 -1.08
CA ASP A 29 2.97 14.23 -1.95
C ASP A 29 4.22 13.32 -1.88
N ASP A 30 4.21 12.33 -1.00
CA ASP A 30 5.27 11.33 -0.79
C ASP A 30 4.68 9.98 -0.34
N PRO A 31 3.86 9.36 -1.20
CA PRO A 31 3.14 8.13 -0.89
C PRO A 31 4.11 6.98 -0.62
N ARG A 32 3.76 6.09 0.29
CA ARG A 32 4.57 4.86 0.49
C ARG A 32 4.33 3.82 -0.59
N ASN A 33 3.12 3.79 -1.16
CA ASN A 33 2.69 2.77 -2.09
C ASN A 33 1.97 3.39 -3.28
N ALA A 34 1.97 2.67 -4.40
CA ALA A 34 0.91 2.75 -5.39
C ALA A 34 0.03 1.50 -5.29
N ILE A 35 -1.19 1.59 -5.79
CA ILE A 35 -2.16 0.52 -5.82
C ILE A 35 -2.52 0.21 -7.28
N LEU A 36 -2.42 -1.06 -7.63
CA LEU A 36 -2.93 -1.60 -8.88
C LEU A 36 -4.26 -2.32 -8.59
N LEU A 37 -5.33 -1.90 -9.26
CA LEU A 37 -6.62 -2.58 -9.25
C LEU A 37 -6.74 -3.42 -10.53
N CYS A 38 -6.80 -4.73 -10.37
CA CYS A 38 -6.86 -5.69 -11.47
C CYS A 38 -8.23 -6.38 -11.49
N THR A 39 -8.89 -6.34 -12.64
CA THR A 39 -10.14 -7.04 -12.94
C THR A 39 -9.95 -7.86 -14.22
N THR A 40 -10.92 -8.71 -14.58
CA THR A 40 -10.86 -9.41 -15.88
C THR A 40 -11.02 -8.47 -17.08
N GLN A 41 -11.56 -7.27 -16.86
CA GLN A 41 -11.76 -6.25 -17.89
C GLN A 41 -10.55 -5.33 -18.08
N GLY A 42 -9.60 -5.35 -17.15
CA GLY A 42 -8.39 -4.55 -17.25
C GLY A 42 -7.76 -4.21 -15.91
N ILE A 43 -6.82 -3.27 -15.99
CA ILE A 43 -5.99 -2.83 -14.88
C ILE A 43 -6.10 -1.32 -14.75
N ALA A 44 -6.17 -0.84 -13.51
CA ALA A 44 -6.18 0.57 -13.14
C ALA A 44 -5.06 0.85 -12.14
N PHE A 45 -4.28 1.92 -12.35
CA PHE A 45 -3.16 2.30 -11.50
C PHE A 45 -3.46 3.60 -10.74
N GLN A 46 -3.42 3.54 -9.41
CA GLN A 46 -3.73 4.68 -8.57
C GLN A 46 -2.63 4.85 -7.53
N GLN A 47 -2.14 6.08 -7.36
CA GLN A 47 -1.28 6.41 -6.24
C GLN A 47 -2.07 6.27 -4.92
N ASP A 48 -1.47 5.61 -3.94
CA ASP A 48 -2.06 5.50 -2.60
C ASP A 48 -1.94 6.85 -1.87
N GLY A 49 -2.63 7.02 -0.74
CA GLY A 49 -2.49 8.22 0.07
C GLY A 49 -2.90 8.01 1.51
N ALA A 50 -2.84 9.04 2.33
CA ALA A 50 -3.18 8.96 3.74
C ALA A 50 -4.68 8.68 3.95
N GLY A 51 -4.97 7.75 4.87
CA GLY A 51 -6.33 7.43 5.30
C GLY A 51 -7.09 6.53 4.33
N ALA A 52 -8.40 6.75 4.22
CA ALA A 52 -9.28 5.99 3.33
C ALA A 52 -9.25 6.58 1.92
N LYS A 53 -8.87 5.79 0.93
CA LYS A 53 -8.89 6.18 -0.48
C LYS A 53 -9.81 5.26 -1.27
N LYS A 54 -10.74 5.86 -2.00
CA LYS A 54 -11.56 5.17 -3.01
C LYS A 54 -10.69 4.74 -4.16
N LEU A 55 -10.78 3.47 -4.55
CA LEU A 55 -10.08 2.90 -5.69
C LEU A 55 -11.04 2.82 -6.87
N PHE A 56 -10.77 3.63 -7.89
CA PHE A 56 -11.59 3.66 -9.09
C PHE A 56 -10.94 2.82 -10.19
N HIS A 57 -11.76 2.04 -10.91
CA HIS A 57 -11.34 1.63 -12.24
C HIS A 57 -11.28 2.88 -13.10
N HIS A 58 -10.22 3.07 -13.88
CA HIS A 58 -10.15 4.18 -14.82
C HIS A 58 -9.64 3.73 -16.18
N THR A 59 -9.97 4.54 -17.17
CA THR A 59 -9.55 4.37 -18.56
C THR A 59 -8.95 5.69 -19.03
N VAL A 60 -7.97 5.61 -19.93
CA VAL A 60 -7.41 6.78 -20.60
C VAL A 60 -7.99 6.86 -22.00
N ASP A 61 -8.54 8.01 -22.37
CA ASP A 61 -9.07 8.20 -23.72
C ASP A 61 -7.96 8.55 -24.74
N LYS A 62 -8.36 8.74 -26.01
CA LYS A 62 -7.42 9.07 -27.09
C LYS A 62 -6.74 10.44 -26.93
N ARG A 63 -7.29 11.32 -26.10
CA ARG A 63 -6.73 12.66 -25.81
C ARG A 63 -5.78 12.62 -24.61
N GLY A 64 -5.78 11.52 -23.86
CA GLY A 64 -4.99 11.36 -22.64
C GLY A 64 -5.75 11.69 -21.36
N ASP A 65 -7.06 11.98 -21.45
CA ASP A 65 -7.87 12.30 -20.28
C ASP A 65 -8.24 11.02 -19.52
N ILE A 66 -8.17 11.09 -18.19
CA ILE A 66 -8.46 9.97 -17.29
C ILE A 66 -9.93 9.99 -16.90
N HIS A 67 -10.66 8.92 -17.23
CA HIS A 67 -12.06 8.71 -16.87
C HIS A 67 -12.15 7.71 -15.73
N ARG A 68 -12.83 8.06 -14.63
CA ARG A 68 -13.01 7.19 -13.46
C ARG A 68 -14.40 6.57 -13.47
N HIS A 69 -14.46 5.29 -13.18
CA HIS A 69 -15.67 4.47 -13.23
C HIS A 69 -15.91 3.81 -11.87
N TRP A 70 -17.18 3.71 -11.51
CA TRP A 70 -17.62 2.82 -10.44
C TRP A 70 -17.55 1.37 -10.92
N LEU A 71 -17.31 0.44 -9.99
CA LEU A 71 -17.44 -0.98 -10.29
C LEU A 71 -18.91 -1.33 -10.30
N GLU A 72 -19.31 -2.19 -11.23
CA GLU A 72 -20.68 -2.66 -11.32
C GLU A 72 -20.74 -4.13 -10.90
N ALA A 73 -21.64 -4.44 -9.96
CA ALA A 73 -22.00 -5.80 -9.61
C ALA A 73 -23.29 -6.17 -10.35
N GLU A 74 -23.23 -7.21 -11.18
CA GLU A 74 -24.38 -7.81 -11.85
C GLU A 74 -24.72 -9.16 -11.18
N ARG A 75 -26.01 -9.48 -11.06
CA ARG A 75 -26.42 -10.78 -10.55
C ARG A 75 -26.00 -11.90 -11.52
N SER A 76 -25.36 -12.95 -10.99
CA SER A 76 -25.00 -14.15 -11.74
C SER A 76 -25.53 -15.42 -11.05
N GLN A 77 -25.63 -16.52 -11.79
CA GLN A 77 -26.01 -17.83 -11.23
C GLN A 77 -24.83 -18.55 -10.54
N HIS A 78 -23.61 -18.05 -10.71
CA HIS A 78 -22.41 -18.68 -10.15
C HIS A 78 -22.26 -18.36 -8.66
N LYS A 79 -21.92 -19.38 -7.86
CA LYS A 79 -21.65 -19.22 -6.43
C LYS A 79 -20.40 -18.37 -6.19
N VAL A 80 -20.40 -17.60 -5.11
CA VAL A 80 -19.25 -16.81 -4.65
C VAL A 80 -18.21 -17.74 -4.00
N GLY A 81 -16.92 -17.47 -4.22
CA GLY A 81 -15.80 -18.14 -3.53
C GLY A 81 -15.13 -19.29 -4.29
N GLY A 82 -15.82 -19.91 -5.26
CA GLY A 82 -15.27 -20.97 -6.10
C GLY A 82 -14.65 -20.46 -7.41
N ALA A 83 -13.98 -21.36 -8.14
CA ALA A 83 -13.69 -21.14 -9.55
C ALA A 83 -15.00 -21.15 -10.36
N GLN A 84 -15.11 -20.25 -11.33
CA GLN A 84 -16.29 -20.04 -12.15
C GLN A 84 -15.98 -20.51 -13.56
N GLN A 85 -16.68 -21.55 -13.99
CA GLN A 85 -16.63 -22.06 -15.35
C GLN A 85 -17.89 -21.60 -16.07
N GLU A 86 -17.73 -20.65 -16.98
CA GLU A 86 -18.81 -20.21 -17.87
C GLU A 86 -18.82 -21.09 -19.12
N SER A 87 -20.00 -21.36 -19.65
CA SER A 87 -20.15 -21.90 -21.01
C SER A 87 -19.70 -20.86 -22.04
N LYS A 88 -19.41 -21.31 -23.27
CA LYS A 88 -19.02 -20.40 -24.35
C LYS A 88 -20.14 -19.42 -24.68
N GLU A 89 -21.38 -19.88 -24.60
CA GLU A 89 -22.59 -19.11 -24.86
C GLU A 89 -22.79 -18.01 -23.80
N GLU A 90 -22.57 -18.34 -22.52
CA GLU A 90 -22.61 -17.35 -21.43
C GLU A 90 -21.50 -16.32 -21.58
N ALA A 91 -20.27 -16.76 -21.85
CA ALA A 91 -19.13 -15.86 -22.04
C ALA A 91 -19.35 -14.91 -23.24
N MET A 92 -19.88 -15.42 -24.36
CA MET A 92 -20.24 -14.58 -25.51
C MET A 92 -21.37 -13.61 -25.19
N SER A 93 -22.40 -14.03 -24.46
CA SER A 93 -23.50 -13.17 -24.02
C SER A 93 -23.02 -12.07 -23.07
N ALA A 94 -22.14 -12.40 -22.12
CA ALA A 94 -21.51 -11.43 -21.23
C ALA A 94 -20.63 -10.44 -22.00
N ALA A 95 -19.78 -10.94 -22.91
CA ALA A 95 -18.92 -10.10 -23.74
C ALA A 95 -19.73 -9.16 -24.66
N ALA A 96 -20.83 -9.65 -25.25
CA ALA A 96 -21.74 -8.84 -26.08
C ALA A 96 -22.40 -7.70 -25.28
N ARG A 97 -22.60 -7.91 -23.96
CA ARG A 97 -23.10 -6.88 -23.02
C ARG A 97 -21.97 -6.04 -22.42
N GLY A 98 -20.72 -6.24 -22.82
CA GLY A 98 -19.55 -5.54 -22.29
C GLY A 98 -19.21 -5.92 -20.85
N LYS A 99 -19.66 -7.09 -20.38
CA LYS A 99 -19.42 -7.58 -19.02
C LYS A 99 -18.15 -8.43 -18.95
N ALA A 100 -17.61 -8.51 -17.75
CA ALA A 100 -16.49 -9.36 -17.39
C ALA A 100 -16.78 -10.84 -17.72
N THR A 101 -15.84 -11.52 -18.36
CA THR A 101 -15.84 -12.98 -18.54
C THR A 101 -14.82 -13.62 -17.59
N ALA A 102 -15.01 -14.90 -17.26
CA ALA A 102 -14.14 -15.63 -16.35
C ALA A 102 -12.70 -15.69 -16.87
N SER A 103 -11.74 -15.20 -16.07
CA SER A 103 -10.33 -15.34 -16.36
C SER A 103 -9.54 -15.62 -15.08
N VAL A 104 -8.29 -16.06 -15.22
CA VAL A 104 -7.42 -16.27 -14.05
C VAL A 104 -6.96 -14.90 -13.55
N ILE A 105 -7.40 -14.54 -12.35
CA ILE A 105 -6.88 -13.38 -11.62
C ILE A 105 -6.04 -13.90 -10.44
N GLY A 106 -4.75 -13.55 -10.43
CA GLY A 106 -3.79 -14.02 -9.43
C GLY A 106 -3.02 -15.25 -9.93
N ILE A 107 -2.88 -16.26 -9.07
CA ILE A 107 -2.17 -17.51 -9.42
C ILE A 107 -3.10 -18.52 -10.09
N GLU A 108 -2.57 -19.37 -10.97
CA GLU A 108 -3.37 -20.38 -11.71
C GLU A 108 -4.15 -21.34 -10.79
N ALA A 109 -3.56 -21.69 -9.63
CA ALA A 109 -4.20 -22.57 -8.64
C ALA A 109 -5.50 -21.99 -8.07
N MET A 110 -5.70 -20.67 -8.16
CA MET A 110 -6.95 -20.05 -7.77
C MET A 110 -8.07 -20.35 -8.78
N GLY A 111 -7.77 -20.65 -10.05
CA GLY A 111 -8.76 -20.89 -11.09
C GLY A 111 -9.44 -19.62 -11.63
N THR A 112 -10.29 -19.79 -12.64
CA THR A 112 -10.97 -18.70 -13.35
C THR A 112 -12.06 -18.06 -12.51
N ARG A 113 -12.17 -16.72 -12.54
CA ARG A 113 -13.23 -15.94 -11.90
C ARG A 113 -13.50 -14.66 -12.67
N PHE A 114 -14.72 -14.15 -12.58
CA PHE A 114 -15.10 -12.81 -13.08
C PHE A 114 -15.66 -11.91 -11.97
N ASN A 115 -16.03 -12.47 -10.81
CA ASN A 115 -16.59 -11.74 -9.67
C ASN A 115 -15.54 -11.35 -8.61
N VAL A 116 -14.26 -11.35 -8.98
CA VAL A 116 -13.15 -11.01 -8.10
C VAL A 116 -12.36 -9.88 -8.71
N LEU A 117 -11.83 -9.04 -7.84
CA LEU A 117 -10.78 -8.08 -8.15
C LEU A 117 -9.55 -8.43 -7.33
N MET A 118 -8.39 -8.08 -7.85
CA MET A 118 -7.12 -8.19 -7.14
C MET A 118 -6.54 -6.80 -6.95
N THR A 119 -6.09 -6.50 -5.73
CA THR A 119 -5.36 -5.27 -5.43
C THR A 119 -3.90 -5.62 -5.14
N ILE A 120 -2.98 -4.94 -5.82
CA ILE A 120 -1.54 -5.10 -5.60
C ILE A 120 -1.00 -3.78 -5.08
N GLN A 121 -0.34 -3.82 -3.91
CA GLN A 121 0.40 -2.68 -3.39
C GLN A 121 1.83 -2.74 -3.91
N ILE A 122 2.26 -1.68 -4.59
CA ILE A 122 3.60 -1.50 -5.11
C ILE A 122 4.32 -0.51 -4.19
N PRO A 123 5.32 -0.93 -3.41
CA PRO A 123 6.10 -0.01 -2.59
C PRO A 123 6.82 1.02 -3.47
N LEU A 124 6.74 2.29 -3.08
CA LEU A 124 7.43 3.40 -3.72
C LEU A 124 8.59 3.85 -2.84
N GLU A 125 9.60 4.42 -3.48
CA GLU A 125 10.71 5.05 -2.78
C GLU A 125 10.26 6.40 -2.22
N GLN A 126 10.34 6.58 -0.90
CA GLN A 126 9.97 7.82 -0.22
C GLN A 126 11.13 8.81 -0.18
N LYS A 127 10.80 10.11 -0.15
CA LYS A 127 11.78 11.17 0.05
C LYS A 127 12.50 10.98 1.39
N PRO A 128 13.83 11.17 1.45
CA PRO A 128 14.59 11.04 2.69
C PRO A 128 14.10 12.06 3.71
N LYS A 129 13.80 11.60 4.93
CA LYS A 129 13.38 12.49 6.02
C LYS A 129 14.55 13.38 6.43
N PRO A 130 14.36 14.70 6.57
CA PRO A 130 15.42 15.56 7.07
C PRO A 130 15.80 15.14 8.49
N ILE A 131 17.09 14.94 8.72
CA ILE A 131 17.62 14.64 10.05
C ILE A 131 17.35 15.87 10.91
N ARG A 132 16.44 15.74 11.88
CA ARG A 132 16.26 16.75 12.93
C ARG A 132 17.42 16.60 13.91
N LEU A 133 18.51 17.30 13.63
CA LEU A 133 19.54 17.50 14.65
C LEU A 133 18.88 18.22 15.83
N PRO A 134 19.12 17.76 17.08
CA PRO A 134 18.61 18.48 18.24
C PRO A 134 19.15 19.92 18.19
N PRO A 135 18.35 20.92 18.62
CA PRO A 135 18.84 22.29 18.68
C PRO A 135 20.09 22.33 19.57
N LEU A 136 21.09 23.12 19.15
CA LEU A 136 22.35 23.32 19.89
C LEU A 136 22.14 23.71 21.36
N SER A 137 20.94 24.18 21.73
CA SER A 137 20.56 24.53 23.09
C SER A 137 20.21 23.34 24.00
N SER A 138 20.18 22.09 23.50
CA SER A 138 19.89 20.89 24.29
C SER A 138 21.15 20.18 24.83
N TRP A 139 22.32 20.81 24.77
CA TRP A 139 23.59 20.33 25.34
C TRP A 139 23.90 20.97 26.71
N CYS A 140 22.89 21.25 27.52
CA CYS A 140 23.08 21.67 28.90
C CYS A 140 22.06 20.94 29.75
N TYR A 141 22.42 19.78 30.32
CA TYR A 141 22.19 19.41 31.72
C TYR A 141 22.75 17.99 31.94
N GLY A 142 24.00 17.94 32.39
CA GLY A 142 24.46 16.84 33.25
C GLY A 142 25.38 15.78 32.65
N VAL A 143 26.53 16.13 32.07
CA VAL A 143 27.76 15.32 32.22
C VAL A 143 28.97 16.27 32.20
N SER A 144 29.52 16.58 33.38
CA SER A 144 30.89 17.08 33.48
C SER A 144 31.83 15.95 33.08
N GLY A 145 32.29 15.95 31.83
CA GLY A 145 33.28 14.97 31.38
C GLY A 145 33.51 14.97 29.88
N HIS A 146 34.54 15.72 29.46
CA HIS A 146 35.31 15.56 28.22
C HIS A 146 34.59 15.81 26.88
N VAL A 147 35.08 16.83 26.18
CA VAL A 147 34.66 17.24 24.83
C VAL A 147 35.01 16.14 23.82
N ASN A 148 33.99 15.54 23.19
CA ASN A 148 34.15 14.70 22.01
C ASN A 148 34.00 15.56 20.76
N SER A 149 35.10 15.74 20.00
CA SER A 149 35.02 16.32 18.66
C SER A 149 34.38 15.32 17.69
N VAL A 150 33.30 15.73 17.04
CA VAL A 150 32.64 14.98 15.97
C VAL A 150 33.12 15.54 14.63
N ASN A 151 33.72 14.71 13.77
CA ASN A 151 34.09 15.13 12.42
C ASN A 151 32.85 15.08 11.51
N ALA A 152 32.85 15.89 10.45
CA ALA A 152 31.72 16.13 9.52
C ALA A 152 31.15 14.89 8.80
N PHE A 153 31.71 13.69 9.03
CA PHE A 153 31.27 12.42 8.45
C PHE A 153 30.75 11.41 9.49
N GLY A 154 30.50 11.83 10.73
CA GLY A 154 29.76 11.02 11.72
C GLY A 154 30.46 9.76 12.22
N THR A 155 31.76 9.60 11.97
CA THR A 155 32.54 8.48 12.51
C THR A 155 33.06 8.81 13.91
N TYR A 156 32.75 7.94 14.89
CA TYR A 156 33.27 8.04 16.25
C TYR A 156 34.67 7.40 16.31
N SER A 157 35.69 8.19 16.65
CA SER A 157 37.03 7.67 16.95
C SER A 157 37.22 7.58 18.46
N TYR A 158 37.34 6.36 19.00
CA TYR A 158 37.69 6.14 20.40
C TYR A 158 39.21 6.28 20.57
N ARG A 159 39.68 7.41 21.09
CA ARG A 159 41.11 7.57 21.43
C ARG A 159 41.35 6.96 22.81
N GLY A 160 41.67 5.67 22.84
CA GLY A 160 42.13 4.99 24.05
C GLY A 160 43.41 5.65 24.57
N GLY A 161 43.32 6.35 25.70
CA GLY A 161 44.45 6.93 26.40
C GLY A 161 44.97 5.97 27.47
N GLY A 162 46.07 5.30 27.19
CA GLY A 162 46.85 4.57 28.19
C GLY A 162 47.74 5.50 29.03
N GLY A 163 47.96 5.10 30.29
CA GLY A 163 49.15 5.45 31.09
C GLY A 163 48.93 6.36 32.30
N GLY A 164 49.24 5.85 33.50
CA GLY A 164 49.56 6.71 34.67
C GLY A 164 49.32 6.08 36.05
N ARG A 165 50.36 5.49 36.65
CA ARG A 165 50.43 5.01 38.05
C ARG A 165 50.22 6.14 39.07
N GLY A 166 49.61 5.82 40.22
CA GLY A 166 49.72 6.61 41.46
C GLY A 166 48.93 6.00 42.62
N GLY A 167 49.62 5.34 43.56
CA GLY A 167 49.02 4.70 44.74
C GLY A 167 48.90 5.60 45.98
N ARG A 168 48.12 5.10 46.97
CA ARG A 168 47.96 5.41 48.42
C ARG A 168 46.46 5.17 48.73
N GLY A 169 45.99 4.44 49.74
CA GLY A 169 46.52 3.91 50.99
C GLY A 169 45.40 4.02 52.05
N GLY A 170 45.16 2.95 52.83
CA GLY A 170 44.27 2.91 54.01
C GLY A 170 42.80 2.56 53.69
N GLY A 171 42.05 1.73 54.43
CA GLY A 171 42.25 1.08 55.73
C GLY A 171 40.87 0.76 56.34
N ARG A 172 40.65 -0.52 56.68
CA ARG A 172 39.72 -1.16 57.65
C ARG A 172 38.41 -0.48 58.14
N GLY A 173 37.40 -1.36 58.29
CA GLY A 173 36.42 -1.38 59.40
C GLY A 173 34.98 -1.41 58.88
N GLY A 174 34.09 -2.33 59.26
CA GLY A 174 34.13 -3.47 60.18
C GLY A 174 32.89 -4.33 59.94
#